data_AF-A0A536KLH3-F1
#
_entry.id   AF-A0A536KLH3-F1
#
_cell.length_a   1.000
_cell.length_b   1.000
_cell.length_c   1.000
_cell.angle_alpha   90.00
_cell.angle_beta   90.00
_cell.angle_gamma   90.00
#
_symmetry.space_group_name_H-M   'P 1'
#
loop_
_entity.id
_entity.type
_entity.pdbx_description
1 polymer ?
#
loop_
_entity_poly.entity_id
_entity_poly.type
_entity_poly.pdbx_seq_one_letter_code
_entity_poly.pdbx_strand_id
1 'polypeptide(L)'
;MLLGIVALLLLAWGANRLGVGKTSVAALFDYPPDYPGYTWTRNGQAVSPQELDVSTGGKHCNWQSVTFLTVGWPPGNHWVGSSQARQYVRDPDGVVKSGYISEKLVLRATLPGDALPTGYQHGSVQLFLSPSDDDLAIYVVGPDATERWPRSNPMTGCI
;
A
#
# COMPACT_ATOMS: atom_id res chain seq x y z
N MET A 1 -12.79 68.78 18.64
CA MET A 1 -13.54 67.91 17.70
C MET A 1 -12.55 67.57 16.59
N LEU A 2 -12.04 66.35 16.42
CA LEU A 2 -12.73 65.06 16.29
C LEU A 2 -12.02 63.91 17.04
N LEU A 3 -12.84 63.04 17.62
CA LEU A 3 -12.56 61.66 18.02
C LEU A 3 -12.56 60.73 16.79
N GLY A 4 -11.85 59.59 16.84
CA GLY A 4 -12.16 58.44 15.98
C GLY A 4 -11.02 57.45 15.73
N ILE A 5 -10.91 56.42 16.57
CA ILE A 5 -10.11 55.19 16.41
C ILE A 5 -10.73 54.29 15.33
N VAL A 6 -9.94 53.47 14.62
CA VAL A 6 -10.15 52.01 14.38
C VAL A 6 -9.08 51.46 13.42
N ALA A 7 -8.34 50.46 13.91
CA ALA A 7 -7.45 49.60 13.13
C ALA A 7 -8.26 48.64 12.25
N LEU A 8 -7.83 48.40 11.01
CA LEU A 8 -8.31 47.27 10.20
C LEU A 8 -7.16 46.29 9.94
N LEU A 9 -7.09 45.28 10.79
CA LEU A 9 -6.53 43.97 10.49
C LEU A 9 -7.51 43.28 9.52
N LEU A 10 -7.07 42.96 8.31
CA LEU A 10 -7.75 41.95 7.49
C LEU A 10 -6.85 40.72 7.35
N LEU A 11 -7.26 39.73 8.12
CA LEU A 11 -6.88 38.33 8.12
C LEU A 11 -6.82 37.76 6.69
N ALA A 12 -5.63 37.37 6.25
CA ALA A 12 -5.49 36.36 5.20
C ALA A 12 -5.65 34.96 5.86
N TRP A 13 -6.88 34.62 6.24
CA TRP A 13 -7.28 33.25 6.56
C TRP A 13 -8.27 32.81 5.48
N GLY A 14 -7.82 31.96 4.56
CA GLY A 14 -8.69 31.41 3.53
C GLY A 14 -7.97 30.62 2.46
N ALA A 15 -8.11 29.29 2.56
CA ALA A 15 -8.02 28.32 1.47
C ALA A 15 -6.62 27.92 0.95
N ASN A 16 -5.85 27.21 1.78
CA ASN A 16 -4.98 26.12 1.30
C ASN A 16 -5.53 24.75 1.75
N ARG A 17 -6.81 24.50 1.49
CA ARG A 17 -7.47 23.19 1.69
C ARG A 17 -8.13 22.68 0.41
N LEU A 18 -7.43 22.84 -0.72
CA LEU A 18 -7.83 22.24 -1.97
C LEU A 18 -6.75 21.24 -2.39
N GLY A 19 -7.00 19.96 -2.09
CA GLY A 19 -6.38 18.84 -2.80
C GLY A 19 -5.07 18.27 -2.25
N VAL A 20 -5.07 17.74 -1.01
CA VAL A 20 -4.34 16.47 -0.84
C VAL A 20 -5.16 15.45 -1.61
N GLY A 21 -4.80 15.21 -2.86
CA GLY A 21 -5.49 14.24 -3.70
C GLY A 21 -5.56 12.92 -2.94
N LYS A 22 -6.79 12.45 -2.66
CA LYS A 22 -7.00 11.10 -2.14
C LYS A 22 -6.64 10.14 -3.27
N THR A 23 -5.38 9.75 -3.38
CA THR A 23 -4.95 8.76 -4.37
C THR A 23 -5.66 7.45 -4.05
N SER A 24 -6.40 6.92 -5.03
CA SER A 24 -7.06 5.62 -4.91
C SER A 24 -6.06 4.48 -4.87
N VAL A 25 -6.49 3.31 -4.40
CA VAL A 25 -5.66 2.10 -4.43
C VAL A 25 -5.25 1.76 -5.87
N ALA A 26 -6.20 1.80 -6.81
CA ALA A 26 -5.93 1.55 -8.22
C ALA A 26 -4.95 2.57 -8.83
N ALA A 27 -5.14 3.88 -8.58
CA ALA A 27 -4.23 4.90 -9.10
C ALA A 27 -2.79 4.73 -8.58
N LEU A 28 -2.62 4.16 -7.40
CA LEU A 28 -1.30 3.88 -6.81
C LEU A 28 -0.68 2.57 -7.34
N PHE A 29 -1.47 1.55 -7.68
CA PHE A 29 -0.94 0.20 -7.94
C PHE A 29 -1.28 -0.38 -9.32
N ASP A 30 -1.90 0.37 -10.22
CA ASP A 30 -2.00 -0.02 -11.63
C ASP A 30 -0.66 0.14 -12.37
N TYR A 31 0.16 1.12 -11.95
CA TYR A 31 1.48 1.42 -12.51
C TYR A 31 2.49 1.76 -11.41
N PRO A 32 2.85 0.80 -10.54
CA PRO A 32 3.81 1.05 -9.46
C PRO A 32 5.23 1.34 -10.00
N PRO A 33 6.09 2.03 -9.22
CA PRO A 33 7.48 2.26 -9.58
C PRO A 33 8.31 0.96 -9.62
N ASP A 34 9.43 1.00 -10.35
CA ASP A 34 10.50 -0.01 -10.27
C ASP A 34 11.07 -0.05 -8.83
N TYR A 35 11.73 -1.15 -8.46
CA TYR A 35 12.41 -1.26 -7.17
C TYR A 35 13.57 -0.24 -7.03
N PRO A 36 13.78 0.38 -5.85
CA PRO A 36 12.95 0.31 -4.65
C PRO A 36 11.65 1.09 -4.86
N GLY A 37 10.53 0.51 -4.44
CA GLY A 37 9.22 1.04 -4.72
C GLY A 37 8.86 2.28 -3.90
N TYR A 38 7.63 2.33 -3.41
CA TYR A 38 7.17 3.45 -2.59
C TYR A 38 7.92 3.56 -1.26
N THR A 39 8.16 4.79 -0.79
CA THR A 39 8.50 5.02 0.61
C THR A 39 7.24 4.94 1.46
N TRP A 40 7.14 3.90 2.27
CA TRP A 40 6.08 3.73 3.26
C TRP A 40 6.49 4.32 4.60
N THR A 41 5.49 4.58 5.43
CA THR A 41 5.70 4.83 6.86
C THR A 41 5.08 3.73 7.69
N ARG A 42 5.64 3.45 8.86
CA ARG A 42 5.01 2.66 9.91
C ARG A 42 4.99 3.48 11.19
N ASN A 43 3.81 3.68 11.75
CA ASN A 43 3.62 4.50 12.95
C ASN A 43 4.27 5.91 12.84
N GLY A 44 4.20 6.49 11.64
CA GLY A 44 4.73 7.82 11.33
C GLY A 44 6.23 7.89 11.02
N GLN A 45 6.96 6.78 11.02
CA GLN A 45 8.38 6.73 10.65
C GLN A 45 8.56 6.08 9.28
N ALA A 46 9.42 6.62 8.43
CA ALA A 46 9.74 6.01 7.15
C ALA A 46 10.40 4.63 7.37
N VAL A 47 10.01 3.64 6.57
CA VAL A 47 10.55 2.27 6.66
C VAL A 47 11.47 1.97 5.48
N SER A 48 12.41 1.05 5.69
CA SER A 48 13.32 0.61 4.64
C SER A 48 12.63 -0.35 3.65
N PRO A 49 13.12 -0.48 2.40
CA PRO A 49 12.65 -1.51 1.47
C PRO A 49 12.85 -2.95 1.99
N GLN A 50 13.79 -3.16 2.93
CA GLN A 50 13.99 -4.45 3.60
C GLN A 50 12.91 -4.71 4.67
N GLU A 51 12.12 -3.74 5.07
CA GLU A 51 10.95 -3.93 5.94
C GLU A 51 9.67 -4.05 5.12
N LEU A 52 9.45 -3.13 4.16
CA LEU A 52 8.31 -3.14 3.25
C LEU A 52 8.72 -2.56 1.90
N ASP A 53 8.55 -3.35 0.84
CA ASP A 53 8.66 -2.92 -0.55
C ASP A 53 7.34 -3.15 -1.27
N VAL A 54 6.92 -2.16 -2.06
CA VAL A 54 5.77 -2.28 -2.96
C VAL A 54 6.18 -1.72 -4.32
N SER A 55 6.45 -2.61 -5.27
CA SER A 55 7.09 -2.27 -6.55
C SER A 55 6.49 -3.06 -7.72
N THR A 56 6.79 -2.62 -8.95
CA THR A 56 6.38 -3.32 -10.18
C THR A 56 7.11 -4.65 -10.35
N GLY A 57 6.47 -5.59 -11.06
CA GLY A 57 7.11 -6.81 -11.51
C GLY A 57 8.21 -6.58 -12.57
N GLY A 58 9.09 -7.57 -12.70
CA GLY A 58 10.23 -7.48 -13.63
C GLY A 58 9.81 -7.37 -15.10
N LYS A 59 10.34 -6.36 -15.80
CA LYS A 59 10.14 -6.15 -17.26
C LYS A 59 10.54 -7.37 -18.10
N HIS A 60 11.59 -8.08 -17.70
CA HIS A 60 12.08 -9.27 -18.38
C HIS A 60 11.09 -10.45 -18.36
N CYS A 61 10.06 -10.40 -17.52
CA CYS A 61 8.96 -11.36 -17.47
C CYS A 61 7.63 -10.82 -18.01
N ASN A 62 7.64 -9.59 -18.54
CA ASN A 62 6.41 -8.87 -18.91
C ASN A 62 5.44 -8.68 -17.73
N TRP A 63 5.94 -8.50 -16.51
CA TRP A 63 5.12 -8.34 -15.30
C TRP A 63 4.92 -6.88 -14.88
N GLN A 64 5.00 -5.96 -15.82
CA GLN A 64 4.92 -4.51 -15.54
C GLN A 64 3.56 -4.06 -15.01
N SER A 65 2.49 -4.82 -15.28
CA SER A 65 1.17 -4.59 -14.70
C SER A 65 0.96 -5.25 -13.34
N VAL A 66 1.96 -5.98 -12.83
CA VAL A 66 1.90 -6.65 -11.53
C VAL A 66 2.51 -5.74 -10.47
N THR A 67 1.82 -5.60 -9.34
CA THR A 67 2.42 -5.04 -8.12
C THR A 67 2.75 -6.17 -7.16
N PHE A 68 4.00 -6.21 -6.71
CA PHE A 68 4.42 -7.07 -5.62
C PHE A 68 4.54 -6.25 -4.35
N LEU A 69 3.91 -6.72 -3.27
CA LEU A 69 4.15 -6.25 -1.91
C LEU A 69 4.96 -7.30 -1.18
N THR A 70 6.19 -6.95 -0.81
CA THR A 70 7.06 -7.81 0.00
C THR A 70 7.24 -7.17 1.36
N VAL A 71 6.88 -7.90 2.42
CA VAL A 71 6.95 -7.41 3.79
C VAL A 71 7.75 -8.38 4.65
N GLY A 72 8.68 -7.86 5.43
CA GLY A 72 9.38 -8.65 6.45
C GLY A 72 8.39 -9.18 7.47
N TRP A 73 8.60 -10.42 7.91
CA TRP A 73 7.62 -11.16 8.71
C TRP A 73 8.14 -11.52 10.11
N PRO A 74 7.33 -11.32 11.16
CA PRO A 74 6.11 -10.50 11.23
C PRO A 74 6.32 -9.02 10.85
N PRO A 75 5.24 -8.26 10.56
CA PRO A 75 5.31 -6.84 10.20
C PRO A 75 6.17 -6.01 11.18
N GLY A 76 7.07 -5.19 10.64
CA GLY A 76 8.07 -4.44 11.40
C GLY A 76 9.47 -5.06 11.39
N ASN A 77 9.61 -6.29 10.90
CA ASN A 77 10.92 -6.94 10.76
C ASN A 77 11.56 -6.61 9.42
N HIS A 78 12.89 -6.68 9.39
CA HIS A 78 13.66 -6.64 8.15
C HIS A 78 13.88 -8.06 7.61
N TRP A 79 13.87 -8.21 6.29
CA TRP A 79 14.21 -9.47 5.62
C TRP A 79 15.56 -9.37 4.91
N VAL A 80 16.32 -10.46 4.95
CA VAL A 80 17.55 -10.66 4.15
C VAL A 80 17.36 -11.79 3.14
N GLY A 81 16.43 -12.71 3.41
CA GLY A 81 16.06 -13.80 2.51
C GLY A 81 14.56 -14.08 2.54
N SER A 82 14.10 -14.87 1.57
CA SER A 82 12.66 -15.11 1.33
C SER A 82 11.93 -15.79 2.48
N SER A 83 12.62 -16.58 3.31
CA SER A 83 12.02 -17.22 4.50
C SER A 83 11.62 -16.23 5.60
N GLN A 84 12.12 -15.00 5.54
CA GLN A 84 11.86 -13.94 6.51
C GLN A 84 10.83 -12.91 6.01
N ALA A 85 10.23 -13.16 4.84
CA ALA A 85 9.28 -12.25 4.22
C ALA A 85 8.01 -12.98 3.78
N ARG A 86 6.94 -12.21 3.59
CA ARG A 86 5.75 -12.63 2.85
C ARG A 86 5.61 -11.75 1.61
N GLN A 87 5.22 -12.37 0.50
CA GLN A 87 4.91 -11.65 -0.74
C GLN A 87 3.42 -11.76 -1.04
N TYR A 88 2.82 -10.64 -1.39
CA TYR A 88 1.43 -10.52 -1.82
C TYR A 88 1.38 -9.90 -3.20
N VAL A 89 0.44 -10.35 -4.03
CA VAL A 89 0.46 -10.08 -5.47
C VAL A 89 -0.82 -9.39 -5.90
N ARG A 90 -0.69 -8.22 -6.51
CA ARG A 90 -1.76 -7.59 -7.28
C ARG A 90 -1.48 -7.80 -8.76
N ASP A 91 -2.17 -8.76 -9.35
CA ASP A 91 -2.09 -9.10 -10.77
C ASP A 91 -3.49 -9.03 -11.42
N PRO A 92 -3.96 -7.84 -11.81
CA PRO A 92 -5.30 -7.67 -12.39
C PRO A 92 -5.43 -8.29 -13.79
N ASP A 93 -4.32 -8.41 -14.52
CA ASP A 93 -4.29 -8.94 -15.89
C ASP A 93 -3.99 -10.45 -15.93
N GLY A 94 -3.66 -11.04 -14.78
CA GLY A 94 -3.34 -12.47 -14.66
C GLY A 94 -2.06 -12.86 -15.43
N VAL A 95 -1.08 -11.97 -15.56
CA VAL A 95 0.16 -12.24 -16.31
C VAL A 95 1.14 -13.12 -15.52
N VAL A 96 0.99 -13.22 -14.20
CA VAL A 96 1.75 -14.12 -13.35
C VAL A 96 1.15 -15.53 -13.44
N LYS A 97 1.79 -16.40 -14.21
CA LYS A 97 1.43 -17.82 -14.31
C LYS A 97 2.19 -18.63 -13.27
N SER A 98 1.84 -18.45 -11.99
CA SER A 98 2.49 -19.12 -10.85
C SER A 98 1.49 -20.02 -10.12
N GLY A 99 1.89 -21.27 -9.85
CA GLY A 99 1.13 -22.18 -8.97
C GLY A 99 1.24 -21.82 -7.48
N TYR A 100 2.01 -20.79 -7.14
CA TYR A 100 2.26 -20.37 -5.76
C TYR A 100 1.23 -19.38 -5.22
N ILE A 101 0.35 -18.87 -6.09
CA ILE A 101 -0.74 -17.96 -5.73
C ILE A 101 -2.03 -18.79 -5.76
N SER A 102 -2.46 -19.27 -4.59
CA SER A 102 -3.64 -20.13 -4.46
C SER A 102 -4.96 -19.36 -4.44
N GLU A 103 -4.90 -18.10 -3.99
CA GLU A 103 -6.06 -17.24 -3.78
C GLU A 103 -6.24 -16.23 -4.92
N LYS A 104 -7.47 -15.71 -5.07
CA LYS A 104 -7.77 -14.67 -6.08
C LYS A 104 -7.54 -13.26 -5.53
N LEU A 105 -7.07 -12.38 -6.41
CA LEU A 105 -7.15 -10.93 -6.22
C LEU A 105 -8.61 -10.48 -6.18
N VAL A 106 -8.97 -9.67 -5.19
CA VAL A 106 -10.29 -9.03 -5.10
C VAL A 106 -10.12 -7.52 -5.02
N LEU A 107 -10.40 -6.80 -6.11
CA LEU A 107 -10.21 -5.35 -6.22
C LEU A 107 -11.24 -4.50 -5.46
N ARG A 108 -12.35 -5.12 -5.02
CA ARG A 108 -13.39 -4.50 -4.19
C ARG A 108 -13.80 -5.46 -3.09
N ALA A 109 -12.89 -5.69 -2.17
CA ALA A 109 -13.10 -6.56 -1.02
C ALA A 109 -13.89 -5.83 0.07
N THR A 110 -14.66 -6.59 0.85
CA THR A 110 -15.12 -6.12 2.16
C THR A 110 -14.01 -6.42 3.16
N LEU A 111 -13.61 -5.44 3.96
CA LEU A 111 -12.63 -5.66 5.02
C LEU A 111 -13.25 -6.55 6.10
N PRO A 112 -12.61 -7.67 6.49
CA PRO A 112 -13.10 -8.52 7.57
C PRO A 112 -13.21 -7.75 8.89
N GLY A 113 -14.22 -8.09 9.71
CA GLY A 113 -14.46 -7.42 10.99
C GLY A 113 -13.38 -7.66 12.04
N ASP A 114 -12.54 -8.69 11.85
CA ASP A 114 -11.39 -9.02 12.67
C ASP A 114 -10.06 -8.46 12.11
N ALA A 115 -10.10 -7.70 11.01
CA ALA A 115 -8.91 -7.13 10.42
C ALA A 115 -8.26 -6.08 11.32
N LEU A 116 -6.94 -6.22 11.53
CA LEU A 116 -6.12 -5.35 12.36
C LEU A 116 -5.16 -4.53 11.48
N PRO A 117 -4.98 -3.23 11.76
CA PRO A 117 -4.00 -2.42 11.07
C PRO A 117 -2.58 -2.89 11.40
N THR A 118 -1.72 -2.94 10.40
CA THR A 118 -0.30 -3.28 10.56
C THR A 118 0.57 -2.10 11.03
N GLY A 119 0.01 -0.89 10.92
CA GLY A 119 0.69 0.39 11.14
C GLY A 119 1.33 0.97 9.87
N TYR A 120 1.41 0.22 8.76
CA TYR A 120 1.96 0.72 7.49
C TYR A 120 0.99 1.64 6.76
N GLN A 121 1.50 2.77 6.28
CA GLN A 121 0.74 3.80 5.56
C GLN A 121 1.57 4.43 4.43
N HIS A 122 0.91 4.69 3.30
CA HIS A 122 1.42 5.54 2.21
C HIS A 122 0.29 6.47 1.75
N GLY A 123 0.41 7.76 2.08
CA GLY A 123 -0.68 8.71 1.87
C GLY A 123 -1.95 8.28 2.63
N SER A 124 -3.05 8.08 1.91
CA SER A 124 -4.33 7.58 2.47
C SER A 124 -4.48 6.06 2.42
N VAL A 125 -3.49 5.32 1.92
CA VAL A 125 -3.52 3.86 1.83
C VAL A 125 -2.88 3.24 3.05
N GLN A 126 -3.51 2.19 3.59
CA GLN A 126 -3.08 1.48 4.79
C GLN A 126 -3.13 -0.03 4.58
N LEU A 127 -2.30 -0.78 5.31
CA LEU A 127 -2.24 -2.24 5.23
C LEU A 127 -2.85 -2.90 6.47
N PHE A 128 -3.68 -3.90 6.23
CA PHE A 128 -4.38 -4.66 7.26
C PHE A 128 -4.17 -6.17 7.08
N LEU A 129 -4.20 -6.89 8.20
CA LEU A 129 -4.18 -8.35 8.24
C LEU A 129 -5.41 -8.82 9.02
N SER A 130 -6.06 -9.89 8.56
CA SER A 130 -7.20 -10.50 9.25
C SER A 130 -6.79 -11.87 9.77
N PRO A 131 -7.04 -12.21 11.05
CA PRO A 131 -6.89 -13.56 11.57
C PRO A 131 -7.67 -14.62 10.77
N SER A 132 -8.87 -14.28 10.27
CA SER A 132 -9.69 -15.17 9.42
C SER A 132 -9.06 -15.46 8.05
N ASP A 133 -8.11 -14.64 7.62
CA ASP A 133 -7.33 -14.78 6.38
C ASP A 133 -5.83 -14.91 6.66
N ASP A 134 -5.43 -15.39 7.85
CA ASP A 134 -4.02 -15.53 8.17
C ASP A 134 -3.33 -16.45 7.16
N ASP A 135 -2.10 -16.08 6.82
CA ASP A 135 -1.28 -16.74 5.81
C ASP A 135 -1.85 -16.67 4.37
N LEU A 136 -3.08 -16.19 4.15
CA LEU A 136 -3.75 -16.20 2.84
C LEU A 136 -3.67 -14.88 2.08
N ALA A 137 -3.86 -13.74 2.76
CA ALA A 137 -3.96 -12.45 2.09
C ALA A 137 -3.53 -11.26 2.95
N ILE A 138 -3.31 -10.13 2.28
CA ILE A 138 -3.21 -8.82 2.91
C ILE A 138 -4.32 -7.93 2.35
N TYR A 139 -4.81 -7.03 3.20
CA TYR A 139 -5.81 -6.05 2.82
C TYR A 139 -5.16 -4.69 2.62
N VAL A 140 -5.38 -4.11 1.44
CA VAL A 140 -4.89 -2.79 1.06
C VAL A 140 -6.09 -1.86 1.07
N VAL A 141 -6.19 -1.03 2.10
CA VAL A 141 -7.35 -0.18 2.38
C VAL A 141 -7.03 1.24 1.98
N GLY A 142 -7.75 1.76 0.99
CA GLY A 142 -7.66 3.15 0.55
C GLY A 142 -8.96 3.92 0.75
N PRO A 143 -9.01 5.17 0.26
CA PRO A 143 -10.15 6.07 0.46
C PRO A 143 -11.41 5.66 -0.33
N ASP A 144 -11.26 4.89 -1.40
CA ASP A 144 -12.32 4.55 -2.36
C ASP A 144 -12.59 3.04 -2.47
N ALA A 145 -11.58 2.22 -2.17
CA ALA A 145 -11.69 0.78 -2.23
C ALA A 145 -10.80 0.11 -1.19
N THR A 146 -11.20 -1.11 -0.82
CA THR A 146 -10.34 -2.08 -0.16
C THR A 146 -10.04 -3.18 -1.18
N GLU A 147 -8.78 -3.51 -1.35
CA GLU A 147 -8.34 -4.65 -2.15
C GLU A 147 -7.86 -5.78 -1.22
N ARG A 148 -8.11 -7.03 -1.61
CA ARG A 148 -7.55 -8.23 -0.96
C ARG A 148 -6.52 -8.83 -1.90
N TRP A 149 -5.25 -8.74 -1.55
CA TRP A 149 -4.15 -9.23 -2.36
C TRP A 149 -3.76 -10.63 -1.89
N PRO A 150 -3.82 -11.65 -2.76
CA PRO A 150 -3.46 -13.01 -2.40
C PRO A 150 -1.96 -13.12 -2.12
N ARG A 151 -1.62 -14.01 -1.18
CA ARG A 151 -0.24 -14.38 -0.93
C ARG A 151 0.31 -15.26 -2.06
N SER A 152 1.59 -15.03 -2.39
CA SER A 152 2.42 -16.02 -3.07
C SER A 152 3.23 -16.82 -2.05
N ASN A 153 3.09 -18.15 -2.06
CA ASN A 153 3.90 -19.05 -1.23
C ASN A 153 4.33 -20.32 -2.00
N PRO A 154 5.63 -20.50 -2.33
CA PRO A 154 6.75 -19.59 -2.08
C PRO A 154 6.62 -18.23 -2.79
N MET A 155 7.52 -17.30 -2.50
CA MET A 155 7.56 -16.01 -3.20
C MET A 155 7.72 -16.23 -4.70
N THR A 156 6.86 -15.59 -5.48
CA THR A 156 6.98 -15.57 -6.94
C THR A 156 8.15 -14.66 -7.30
N GLY A 157 9.12 -15.25 -7.98
CA GLY A 157 10.22 -14.57 -8.63
C GLY A 157 10.29 -14.99 -10.08
N CYS A 158 10.93 -14.14 -10.87
CA CYS A 158 11.38 -14.52 -12.20
C CYS A 158 12.69 -15.27 -12.10
N ILE A 159 12.81 -16.39 -12.83
CA ILE A 159 14.04 -17.15 -13.01
C ILE A 159 14.48 -17.13 -14.47
#